data_AF-A0A6B3HJQ1-F1
#
_entry.id   AF-A0A6B3HJQ1-F1
#
_cell.length_a   1.000
_cell.length_b   1.000
_cell.length_c   1.000
_cell.angle_alpha   90.00
_cell.angle_beta   90.00
_cell.angle_gamma   90.00
#
_symmetry.space_group_name_H-M   'P 1'
#
loop_
_entity.id
_entity.type
_entity.pdbx_description
1 polymer ?
#
loop_
_entity_poly.entity_id
_entity_poly.type
_entity_poly.pdbx_seq_one_letter_code
_entity_poly.pdbx_strand_id
1 'polypeptide(L)'
;HTVSARWPASHPFYTQRSSRFSPLLFTETVRQALGLLAHTAYNVPPDYRMGWDSYRSSVDPEALRAHSGFSDVVLTVRHRSHKARRPGGPVRLMAEVDAVRDGAYLGTAEIHYTAFPPALYDRLRGGRTDSRTAFAEALRPEAPVPAHLVHRVRTGDVVLSPTPEENIWQLRTETSHRVLFDHPHDHVPGMVLLEAAHQASLLTVGSGEAQFTGARFD
;
A
#
# COMPACT_ATOMS: atom_id res chain seq x y z
N HIS A 1 -13.38 1.97 -15.94
CA HIS A 1 -12.11 2.46 -16.49
C HIS A 1 -11.14 1.30 -16.62
N THR A 2 -10.21 1.37 -17.58
CA THR A 2 -9.12 0.40 -17.71
C THR A 2 -7.81 1.11 -17.52
N VAL A 3 -6.92 0.57 -16.67
CA VAL A 3 -5.58 1.10 -16.42
C VAL A 3 -4.57 0.00 -16.69
N SER A 4 -3.56 0.31 -17.50
CA SER A 4 -2.45 -0.61 -17.77
C SER A 4 -1.23 -0.21 -16.95
N ALA A 5 -0.54 -1.21 -16.40
CA ALA A 5 0.73 -1.07 -15.71
C ALA A 5 1.70 -2.12 -16.25
N ARG A 6 3.00 -1.85 -16.12
CA ARG A 6 4.05 -2.79 -16.49
C ARG A 6 4.88 -3.14 -15.26
N TRP A 7 4.85 -4.40 -14.86
CA TRP A 7 5.66 -4.90 -13.76
C TRP A 7 7.05 -5.30 -14.27
N PRO A 8 8.12 -4.92 -13.56
CA PRO A 8 9.48 -5.37 -13.89
C PRO A 8 9.63 -6.88 -13.61
N ALA A 9 10.70 -7.50 -14.12
CA ALA A 9 11.04 -8.89 -13.80
C ALA A 9 11.30 -9.11 -12.30
N SER A 10 11.84 -8.09 -11.64
CA SER A 10 12.03 -8.04 -10.19
C SER A 10 11.92 -6.60 -9.70
N HIS A 11 11.52 -6.43 -8.43
CA HIS A 11 11.43 -5.15 -7.76
C HIS A 11 12.26 -5.20 -6.46
N PRO A 12 13.11 -4.20 -6.16
CA PRO A 12 14.01 -4.23 -5.00
C PRO A 12 13.31 -4.48 -3.66
N PHE A 13 12.07 -4.01 -3.50
CA PHE A 13 11.28 -4.16 -2.26
C PHE A 13 10.15 -5.19 -2.39
N TYR A 14 9.55 -5.31 -3.57
CA TYR A 14 8.35 -6.13 -3.75
C TYR A 14 8.67 -7.53 -4.24
N THR A 15 9.91 -7.87 -4.58
CA THR A 15 10.28 -9.25 -4.86
C THR A 15 10.79 -9.93 -3.59
N GLN A 16 10.16 -11.05 -3.24
CA GLN A 16 10.56 -11.92 -2.13
C GLN A 16 11.65 -12.89 -2.58
N ARG A 17 12.35 -13.50 -1.61
CA ARG A 17 13.43 -14.48 -1.89
C ARG A 17 13.00 -15.69 -2.73
N SER A 18 11.73 -16.06 -2.68
CA SER A 18 11.15 -17.17 -3.44
C SER A 18 10.93 -16.86 -4.94
N SER A 19 11.50 -15.77 -5.47
CA SER A 19 11.23 -15.29 -6.82
C SER A 19 9.72 -15.09 -7.08
N ARG A 20 9.02 -14.56 -6.08
CA ARG A 20 7.62 -14.13 -6.18
C ARG A 20 7.51 -12.66 -5.82
N PHE A 21 6.54 -11.98 -6.42
CA PHE A 21 6.13 -10.66 -5.96
C PHE A 21 5.35 -10.79 -4.66
N SER A 22 5.59 -9.87 -3.74
CA SER A 22 4.71 -9.59 -2.62
C SER A 22 3.35 -9.18 -3.19
N PRO A 23 2.23 -9.65 -2.60
CA PRO A 23 0.90 -9.15 -2.91
C PRO A 23 0.77 -7.63 -2.77
N LEU A 24 1.65 -6.99 -1.99
CA LEU A 24 1.66 -5.53 -1.88
C LEU A 24 2.06 -4.82 -3.16
N LEU A 25 2.70 -5.48 -4.13
CA LEU A 25 2.87 -4.90 -5.47
C LEU A 25 1.53 -4.72 -6.19
N PHE A 26 0.63 -5.69 -6.03
CA PHE A 26 -0.73 -5.57 -6.53
C PHE A 26 -1.47 -4.42 -5.85
N THR A 27 -1.42 -4.36 -4.52
CA THR A 27 -2.00 -3.25 -3.75
C THR A 27 -1.44 -1.89 -4.17
N GLU A 28 -0.13 -1.79 -4.38
CA GLU A 28 0.51 -0.55 -4.83
C GLU A 28 0.08 -0.16 -6.26
N THR A 29 -0.07 -1.15 -7.15
CA THR A 29 -0.58 -0.92 -8.51
C THR A 29 -2.01 -0.38 -8.46
N VAL A 30 -2.87 -0.95 -7.59
CA VAL A 30 -4.23 -0.45 -7.35
C VAL A 30 -4.19 0.97 -6.78
N ARG A 31 -3.36 1.24 -5.76
CA ARG A 31 -3.22 2.58 -5.14
C ARG A 31 -2.89 3.64 -6.19
N GLN A 32 -1.87 3.41 -7.01
CA GLN A 32 -1.44 4.37 -8.03
C GLN A 32 -2.49 4.54 -9.14
N ALA A 33 -3.12 3.45 -9.59
CA ALA A 33 -4.17 3.51 -10.61
C ALA A 33 -5.39 4.32 -10.14
N LEU A 34 -5.78 4.18 -8.88
CA LEU A 34 -6.92 4.92 -8.32
C LEU A 34 -6.61 6.39 -8.07
N GLY A 35 -5.36 6.71 -7.67
CA GLY A 35 -4.89 8.09 -7.61
C GLY A 35 -4.93 8.77 -8.99
N LEU A 36 -4.43 8.08 -10.02
CA LEU A 36 -4.51 8.54 -11.41
C LEU A 36 -5.97 8.83 -11.82
N LEU A 37 -6.86 7.84 -11.66
CA LEU A 37 -8.27 7.97 -12.05
C LEU A 37 -9.01 9.06 -11.26
N ALA A 38 -8.70 9.25 -9.97
CA ALA A 38 -9.28 10.32 -9.18
C ALA A 38 -9.07 11.68 -9.85
N HIS A 39 -7.85 11.96 -10.31
CA HIS A 39 -7.52 13.22 -10.95
C HIS A 39 -8.03 13.29 -12.40
N THR A 40 -7.81 12.24 -13.20
CA THR A 40 -8.06 12.32 -14.65
C THR A 40 -9.49 11.98 -15.07
N ALA A 41 -10.19 11.12 -14.33
CA ALA A 41 -11.55 10.70 -14.66
C ALA A 41 -12.61 11.40 -13.78
N TYR A 42 -12.26 11.73 -12.54
CA TYR A 42 -13.19 12.32 -11.58
C TYR A 42 -12.88 13.78 -11.22
N ASN A 43 -11.87 14.39 -11.84
CA ASN A 43 -11.48 15.79 -11.66
C ASN A 43 -11.26 16.16 -10.19
N VAL A 44 -10.80 15.21 -9.37
CA VAL A 44 -10.33 15.51 -8.01
C VAL A 44 -9.09 16.39 -8.13
N PRO A 45 -9.03 17.56 -7.46
CA PRO A 45 -7.86 18.42 -7.54
C PRO A 45 -6.58 17.73 -7.05
N PRO A 46 -5.41 18.01 -7.64
CA PRO A 46 -4.15 17.32 -7.34
C PRO A 46 -3.62 17.59 -5.92
N ASP A 47 -4.06 18.67 -5.28
CA ASP A 47 -3.70 19.02 -3.91
C ASP A 47 -4.56 18.31 -2.84
N TYR A 48 -5.61 17.59 -3.25
CA TYR A 48 -6.44 16.84 -2.32
C TYR A 48 -5.66 15.68 -1.71
N ARG A 49 -5.78 15.52 -0.39
CA ARG A 49 -5.14 14.44 0.35
C ARG A 49 -6.03 13.21 0.34
N MET A 50 -5.55 12.13 -0.27
CA MET A 50 -6.28 10.86 -0.34
C MET A 50 -5.96 10.00 0.88
N GLY A 51 -6.99 9.53 1.56
CA GLY A 51 -6.92 8.54 2.62
C GLY A 51 -7.81 7.35 2.31
N TRP A 52 -7.41 6.16 2.76
CA TRP A 52 -8.21 4.96 2.65
C TRP A 52 -9.12 4.84 3.87
N ASP A 53 -10.41 4.63 3.62
CA ASP A 53 -11.39 4.33 4.66
C ASP A 53 -11.40 2.81 4.92
N SER A 54 -11.41 1.99 3.87
CA SER A 54 -11.30 0.53 3.95
C SER A 54 -10.64 -0.04 2.70
N TYR A 55 -10.05 -1.23 2.83
CA TYR A 55 -9.41 -1.94 1.72
C TYR A 55 -9.56 -3.44 1.90
N ARG A 56 -9.88 -4.13 0.81
CA ARG A 56 -9.82 -5.58 0.69
C ARG A 56 -9.12 -5.94 -0.60
N SER A 57 -8.27 -6.96 -0.56
CA SER A 57 -7.71 -7.57 -1.76
C SER A 57 -7.58 -9.07 -1.62
N SER A 58 -7.57 -9.74 -2.77
CA SER A 58 -7.20 -11.14 -2.92
C SER A 58 -6.43 -11.30 -4.23
N VAL A 59 -5.35 -12.06 -4.20
CA VAL A 59 -4.50 -12.34 -5.37
C VAL A 59 -4.30 -13.83 -5.52
N ASP A 60 -4.20 -14.28 -6.77
CA ASP A 60 -3.76 -15.63 -7.08
C ASP A 60 -2.24 -15.74 -6.82
N PRO A 61 -1.80 -16.58 -5.87
CA PRO A 61 -0.37 -16.68 -5.55
C PRO A 61 0.48 -17.21 -6.71
N GLU A 62 -0.12 -17.96 -7.63
CA GLU A 62 0.54 -18.47 -8.81
C GLU A 62 0.82 -17.34 -9.81
N ALA A 63 -0.10 -16.39 -9.92
CA ALA A 63 0.07 -15.17 -10.72
C ALA A 63 1.12 -14.21 -10.15
N LEU A 64 1.62 -14.42 -8.93
CA LEU A 64 2.70 -13.63 -8.32
C LEU A 64 4.09 -14.17 -8.63
N ARG A 65 4.25 -15.32 -9.29
CA ARG A 65 5.58 -15.80 -9.67
C ARG A 65 6.31 -14.76 -10.52
N ALA A 66 7.53 -14.41 -10.14
CA ALA A 66 8.38 -13.59 -10.96
C ALA A 66 8.81 -14.43 -12.17
N HIS A 67 8.68 -13.83 -13.36
CA HIS A 67 9.10 -14.45 -14.62
C HIS A 67 10.31 -13.69 -15.15
N SER A 68 10.99 -14.25 -16.16
CA SER A 68 11.97 -13.49 -16.91
C SER A 68 11.26 -12.42 -17.74
N GLY A 69 11.69 -11.16 -17.60
CA GLY A 69 11.16 -10.03 -18.37
C GLY A 69 10.00 -9.28 -17.69
N PHE A 70 9.46 -8.30 -18.41
CA PHE A 70 8.35 -7.49 -17.93
C PHE A 70 7.02 -8.23 -18.09
N SER A 71 6.08 -7.95 -17.20
CA SER A 71 4.70 -8.41 -17.32
C SER A 71 3.75 -7.23 -17.51
N ASP A 72 2.77 -7.40 -18.39
CA ASP A 72 1.71 -6.41 -18.59
C ASP A 72 0.55 -6.74 -17.65
N VAL A 73 0.16 -5.75 -16.85
CA VAL A 73 -0.94 -5.83 -15.89
C VAL A 73 -2.05 -4.89 -16.35
N VAL A 74 -3.26 -5.40 -16.42
CA VAL A 74 -4.45 -4.62 -16.78
C VAL A 74 -5.44 -4.66 -15.63
N LEU A 75 -5.79 -3.48 -15.12
CA LEU A 75 -6.81 -3.28 -14.11
C LEU A 75 -8.11 -2.84 -14.77
N THR A 76 -9.18 -3.57 -14.52
CA THR A 76 -10.56 -3.15 -14.82
C THR A 76 -11.16 -2.57 -13.56
N VAL A 77 -11.31 -1.25 -13.54
CA VAL A 77 -11.78 -0.48 -12.37
C VAL A 77 -13.22 -0.05 -12.57
N ARG A 78 -14.09 -0.38 -11.60
CA ARG A 78 -15.49 0.04 -11.54
C ARG A 78 -15.72 0.90 -10.30
N HIS A 79 -15.87 2.21 -10.48
CA HIS A 79 -16.28 3.09 -9.40
C HIS A 79 -17.78 2.99 -9.17
N ARG A 80 -18.18 2.40 -8.04
CA ARG A 80 -19.60 2.21 -7.65
C ARG A 80 -20.22 3.46 -7.07
N SER A 81 -19.42 4.30 -6.45
CA SER A 81 -19.88 5.60 -5.95
C SER A 81 -18.81 6.66 -6.11
N HIS A 82 -19.26 7.85 -6.50
CA HIS A 82 -18.51 9.08 -6.47
C HIS A 82 -19.46 10.16 -5.95
N LYS A 83 -19.25 10.62 -4.71
CA LYS A 83 -20.12 11.63 -4.09
C LYS A 83 -19.26 12.79 -3.59
N ALA A 84 -19.30 13.89 -4.34
CA ALA A 84 -18.94 15.20 -3.81
C ALA A 84 -20.17 15.77 -3.09
N ARG A 85 -20.13 15.90 -1.76
CA ARG A 85 -21.30 16.35 -0.98
C ARG A 85 -21.62 17.84 -1.20
N ARG A 86 -20.62 18.62 -1.63
CA ARG A 86 -20.70 20.06 -1.98
C ARG A 86 -19.46 20.47 -2.78
N PRO A 87 -19.51 21.55 -3.57
CA PRO A 87 -18.32 22.16 -4.18
C PRO A 87 -17.24 22.44 -3.12
N GLY A 88 -15.99 22.05 -3.39
CA GLY A 88 -14.88 22.21 -2.44
C GLY A 88 -14.97 21.33 -1.18
N GLY A 89 -15.85 20.33 -1.14
CA GLY A 89 -15.93 19.34 -0.05
C GLY A 89 -15.10 18.08 -0.31
N PRO A 90 -15.06 17.15 0.66
CA PRO A 90 -14.52 15.81 0.44
C PRO A 90 -15.21 15.11 -0.72
N VAL A 91 -14.41 14.35 -1.46
CA VAL A 91 -14.89 13.44 -2.50
C VAL A 91 -14.73 12.02 -1.98
N ARG A 92 -15.85 11.33 -1.77
CA ARG A 92 -15.85 9.91 -1.38
C ARG A 92 -15.97 9.05 -2.62
N LEU A 93 -15.09 8.07 -2.74
CA LEU A 93 -15.04 7.12 -3.84
C LEU A 93 -15.06 5.68 -3.31
N MET A 94 -15.73 4.81 -4.05
CA MET A 94 -15.65 3.36 -3.87
C MET A 94 -15.31 2.74 -5.21
N ALA A 95 -14.26 1.91 -5.25
CA ALA A 95 -13.85 1.19 -6.45
C ALA A 95 -13.79 -0.31 -6.20
N GLU A 96 -14.28 -1.07 -7.17
CA GLU A 96 -14.02 -2.49 -7.34
C GLU A 96 -13.02 -2.65 -8.49
N VAL A 97 -12.04 -3.53 -8.32
CA VAL A 97 -10.96 -3.76 -9.28
C VAL A 97 -10.84 -5.26 -9.55
N ASP A 98 -10.88 -5.62 -10.82
CA ASP A 98 -10.41 -6.91 -11.32
C ASP A 98 -9.08 -6.71 -12.04
N ALA A 99 -8.13 -7.61 -11.84
CA ALA A 99 -6.81 -7.52 -12.44
C ALA A 99 -6.43 -8.78 -13.20
N VAL A 100 -5.80 -8.58 -14.35
CA VAL A 100 -5.16 -9.63 -15.13
C VAL A 100 -3.69 -9.29 -15.36
N ARG A 101 -2.84 -10.31 -15.36
CA ARG A 101 -1.40 -10.23 -15.66
C ARG A 101 -1.09 -11.19 -16.79
N ASP A 102 -0.54 -10.68 -17.89
CA ASP A 102 -0.21 -11.46 -19.08
C ASP A 102 -1.39 -12.35 -19.57
N GLY A 103 -2.62 -11.82 -19.44
CA GLY A 103 -3.87 -12.50 -19.81
C GLY A 103 -4.43 -13.48 -18.77
N ALA A 104 -3.70 -13.79 -17.70
CA ALA A 104 -4.18 -14.62 -16.60
C ALA A 104 -4.78 -13.79 -15.46
N TYR A 105 -5.72 -14.37 -14.71
CA TYR A 105 -6.28 -13.72 -13.52
C TYR A 105 -5.17 -13.46 -12.48
N LEU A 106 -5.08 -12.21 -12.01
CA LEU A 106 -4.13 -11.80 -10.99
C LEU A 106 -4.79 -11.66 -9.62
N GLY A 107 -5.95 -11.01 -9.56
CA GLY A 107 -6.59 -10.71 -8.29
C GLY A 107 -7.72 -9.70 -8.38
N THR A 108 -8.31 -9.43 -7.23
CA THR A 108 -9.36 -8.42 -7.03
C THR A 108 -9.04 -7.50 -5.87
N ALA A 109 -9.58 -6.29 -5.93
CA ALA A 109 -9.58 -5.36 -4.80
C ALA A 109 -10.90 -4.59 -4.69
N GLU A 110 -11.29 -4.30 -3.46
CA GLU A 110 -12.36 -3.35 -3.13
C GLU A 110 -11.78 -2.29 -2.20
N ILE A 111 -12.08 -1.03 -2.46
CA ILE A 111 -11.51 0.08 -1.70
C ILE A 111 -12.48 1.24 -1.59
N HIS A 112 -12.63 1.71 -0.35
CA HIS A 112 -13.28 2.97 -0.03
C HIS A 112 -12.20 3.98 0.31
N TYR A 113 -12.24 5.13 -0.34
CA TYR A 113 -11.25 6.17 -0.13
C TYR A 113 -11.88 7.55 -0.27
N THR A 114 -11.33 8.48 0.50
CA THR A 114 -11.79 9.85 0.54
C THR A 114 -10.64 10.79 0.17
N ALA A 115 -10.91 11.68 -0.78
CA ALA A 115 -10.03 12.79 -1.11
C ALA A 115 -10.49 14.04 -0.37
N PHE A 116 -9.63 14.57 0.49
CA PHE A 116 -9.90 15.73 1.33
C PHE A 116 -9.27 17.00 0.76
N PRO A 117 -10.03 18.11 0.64
CA PRO A 117 -9.44 19.42 0.38
C PRO A 117 -8.42 19.77 1.47
N PRO A 118 -7.29 20.43 1.15
CA PRO A 118 -6.23 20.74 2.12
C PRO A 118 -6.76 21.40 3.41
N ALA A 119 -7.56 22.47 3.28
CA ALA A 119 -8.08 23.20 4.44
C ALA A 119 -8.96 22.34 5.38
N LEU A 120 -9.67 21.34 4.82
CA LEU A 120 -10.45 20.42 5.63
C LEU A 120 -9.57 19.31 6.22
N TYR A 121 -8.60 18.82 5.46
CA TYR A 121 -7.60 17.87 5.96
C TYR A 121 -6.86 18.46 7.16
N ASP A 122 -6.32 19.68 7.04
CA ASP A 122 -5.58 20.36 8.11
C ASP A 122 -6.44 20.54 9.38
N ARG A 123 -7.73 20.87 9.20
CA ARG A 123 -8.69 20.95 10.30
C ARG A 123 -8.93 19.60 10.97
N LEU A 124 -9.10 18.52 10.20
CA LEU A 124 -9.25 17.16 10.73
C LEU A 124 -8.00 16.70 11.48
N ARG A 125 -6.83 17.17 11.07
CA ARG A 125 -5.56 16.86 11.74
C ARG A 125 -5.35 17.67 13.02
N GLY A 126 -6.21 18.64 13.33
CA GLY A 126 -6.33 19.26 14.65
C GLY A 126 -5.13 20.13 15.05
N GLY A 127 -4.47 20.78 14.09
CA GLY A 127 -3.31 21.64 14.37
C GLY A 127 -2.01 20.89 14.68
N ARG A 128 -1.95 19.59 14.36
CA ARG A 128 -0.66 18.86 14.27
C ARG A 128 0.26 19.55 13.28
N THR A 129 1.56 19.46 13.52
CA THR A 129 2.59 20.03 12.65
C THR A 129 2.42 19.52 11.23
N ASP A 130 2.76 20.35 10.24
CA ASP A 130 2.61 19.99 8.83
C ASP A 130 3.39 18.71 8.49
N SER A 131 2.95 18.02 7.43
CA SER A 131 3.54 16.74 7.01
C SER A 131 5.05 16.75 6.84
N ARG A 132 5.68 17.86 6.43
CA ARG A 132 7.14 17.88 6.25
C ARG A 132 7.85 17.91 7.59
N THR A 133 7.35 18.71 8.52
CA THR A 133 7.93 18.82 9.86
C THR A 133 7.71 17.54 10.65
N ALA A 134 6.48 17.00 10.64
CA ALA A 134 6.19 15.71 11.28
C ALA A 134 7.10 14.58 10.77
N PHE A 135 7.40 14.58 9.47
CA PHE A 135 8.29 13.60 8.84
C PHE A 135 9.76 13.81 9.20
N ALA A 136 10.22 15.06 9.33
CA ALA A 136 11.57 15.41 9.75
C ALA A 136 11.82 15.13 11.24
N GLU A 137 10.78 15.26 12.06
CA GLU A 137 10.78 15.01 13.50
C GLU A 137 10.46 13.55 13.86
N ALA A 138 10.24 12.69 12.85
CA ALA A 138 9.95 11.28 13.09
C ALA A 138 11.06 10.64 13.93
N LEU A 139 10.64 9.89 14.96
CA LEU A 139 11.55 9.17 15.83
C LEU A 139 12.40 8.22 14.98
N ARG A 140 13.71 8.15 15.29
CA ARG A 140 14.58 7.16 14.65
C ARG A 140 14.03 5.76 14.96
N PRO A 141 13.81 4.91 13.94
CA PRO A 141 13.33 3.56 14.18
C PRO A 141 14.39 2.78 14.98
N GLU A 142 13.94 1.86 15.85
CA GLU A 142 14.82 1.08 16.72
C GLU A 142 15.67 0.05 15.94
N ALA A 143 16.08 -1.08 16.53
CA ALA A 143 16.71 -2.19 15.79
C ALA A 143 15.64 -3.10 15.14
N PRO A 144 15.78 -3.47 13.86
CA PRO A 144 14.75 -4.26 13.17
C PRO A 144 14.78 -5.72 13.62
N VAL A 145 13.66 -6.43 13.46
CA VAL A 145 13.72 -7.90 13.46
C VAL A 145 14.69 -8.39 12.35
N PRO A 146 15.32 -9.56 12.50
CA PRO A 146 16.22 -10.07 11.47
C PRO A 146 15.54 -10.17 10.10
N ALA A 147 16.08 -9.46 9.11
CA ALA A 147 15.45 -9.29 7.79
C ALA A 147 15.08 -10.61 7.09
N HIS A 148 15.90 -11.66 7.29
CA HIS A 148 15.65 -12.97 6.69
C HIS A 148 14.38 -13.65 7.21
N LEU A 149 13.96 -13.38 8.44
CA LEU A 149 12.74 -13.95 9.03
C LEU A 149 11.47 -13.39 8.41
N VAL A 150 11.56 -12.20 7.81
CA VAL A 150 10.45 -11.51 7.15
C VAL A 150 10.65 -11.44 5.63
N HIS A 151 11.46 -12.35 5.09
CA HIS A 151 11.74 -12.48 3.65
C HIS A 151 12.31 -11.20 3.01
N ARG A 152 13.03 -10.38 3.78
CA ARG A 152 13.75 -9.19 3.32
C ARG A 152 15.25 -9.42 3.21
N VAL A 153 15.89 -8.63 2.34
CA VAL A 153 17.35 -8.62 2.17
C VAL A 153 17.95 -7.41 2.88
N ARG A 154 17.33 -6.23 2.73
CA ARG A 154 17.80 -5.00 3.36
C ARG A 154 17.08 -4.80 4.70
N THR A 155 17.82 -4.36 5.70
CA THR A 155 17.27 -4.00 7.02
C THR A 155 16.30 -2.82 6.94
N GLY A 156 16.52 -1.89 6.02
CA GLY A 156 15.61 -0.76 5.78
C GLY A 156 14.23 -1.16 5.26
N ASP A 157 14.08 -2.37 4.69
CA ASP A 157 12.79 -2.89 4.22
C ASP A 157 11.99 -3.54 5.37
N VAL A 158 12.58 -3.64 6.59
CA VAL A 158 11.94 -4.24 7.76
C VAL A 158 11.19 -3.16 8.54
N VAL A 159 9.88 -3.36 8.70
CA VAL A 159 8.97 -2.38 9.34
C VAL A 159 8.58 -2.78 10.76
N LEU A 160 9.17 -3.84 11.31
CA LEU A 160 8.92 -4.32 12.67
C LEU A 160 10.20 -4.36 13.51
N SER A 161 10.11 -3.86 14.74
CA SER A 161 11.11 -4.06 15.80
C SER A 161 10.58 -5.10 16.80
N PRO A 162 11.46 -5.94 17.37
CA PRO A 162 11.04 -6.90 18.38
C PRO A 162 10.61 -6.20 19.67
N THR A 163 9.69 -6.82 20.42
CA THR A 163 9.40 -6.47 21.82
C THR A 163 9.64 -7.69 22.71
N PRO A 164 9.67 -7.55 24.06
CA PRO A 164 9.73 -8.70 24.96
C PRO A 164 8.48 -9.59 24.92
N GLU A 165 7.37 -9.10 24.38
CA GLU A 165 6.10 -9.81 24.32
C GLU A 165 5.99 -10.64 23.04
N GLU A 166 5.54 -11.89 23.17
CA GLU A 166 5.38 -12.79 22.03
C GLU A 166 4.27 -12.30 21.09
N ASN A 167 4.50 -12.38 19.78
CA ASN A 167 3.57 -11.91 18.75
C ASN A 167 3.21 -10.41 18.84
N ILE A 168 4.03 -9.62 19.53
CA ILE A 168 3.91 -8.17 19.60
C ILE A 168 5.20 -7.53 19.08
N TRP A 169 5.03 -6.63 18.12
CA TRP A 169 6.11 -5.90 17.49
C TRP A 169 5.83 -4.41 17.51
N GLN A 170 6.89 -3.63 17.67
CA GLN A 170 6.81 -2.19 17.54
C GLN A 170 6.95 -1.80 16.07
N LEU A 171 6.03 -0.97 15.59
CA LEU A 171 6.08 -0.47 14.22
C LEU A 171 7.29 0.45 14.02
N ARG A 172 8.03 0.22 12.94
CA ARG A 172 9.15 1.05 12.49
C ARG A 172 8.70 1.94 11.34
N THR A 173 9.05 3.21 11.43
CA THR A 173 8.82 4.20 10.38
C THR A 173 10.15 4.69 9.83
N GLU A 174 10.72 3.93 8.89
CA GLU A 174 11.92 4.35 8.16
C GLU A 174 11.53 5.38 7.09
N THR A 175 11.46 6.66 7.47
CA THR A 175 11.01 7.75 6.60
C THR A 175 11.89 7.96 5.36
N SER A 176 13.11 7.41 5.35
CA SER A 176 13.96 7.42 4.15
C SER A 176 13.56 6.37 3.08
N HIS A 177 12.63 5.46 3.40
CA HIS A 177 12.23 4.35 2.53
C HIS A 177 11.28 4.79 1.39
N ARG A 178 11.86 5.14 0.23
CA ARG A 178 11.18 5.76 -0.92
C ARG A 178 10.02 4.97 -1.54
N VAL A 179 9.94 3.66 -1.32
CA VAL A 179 8.82 2.83 -1.82
C VAL A 179 7.62 2.89 -0.88
N LEU A 180 7.86 3.06 0.43
CA LEU A 180 6.79 3.11 1.45
C LEU A 180 6.36 4.54 1.76
N PHE A 181 7.27 5.50 1.51
CA PHE A 181 7.04 6.93 1.65
C PHE A 181 7.41 7.61 0.33
N ASP A 182 6.42 7.82 -0.54
CA ASP A 182 6.57 8.53 -1.82
C ASP A 182 6.50 10.06 -1.64
N HIS A 183 6.00 10.53 -0.50
CA HIS A 183 6.02 11.93 -0.07
C HIS A 183 6.01 12.03 1.47
N PRO A 184 6.26 13.23 2.04
CA PRO A 184 6.10 13.43 3.47
C PRO A 184 4.65 13.21 3.92
N HIS A 185 4.49 12.44 4.98
CA HIS A 185 3.22 12.17 5.64
C HIS A 185 3.28 12.62 7.10
N ASP A 186 2.16 13.07 7.64
CA ASP A 186 1.96 13.36 9.06
C ASP A 186 1.34 12.16 9.83
N HIS A 187 1.26 11.00 9.17
CA HIS A 187 0.72 9.75 9.68
C HIS A 187 1.44 8.57 9.00
N VAL A 188 1.25 7.37 9.55
CA VAL A 188 1.77 6.14 8.94
C VAL A 188 0.92 5.79 7.71
N PRO A 189 1.50 5.65 6.51
CA PRO A 189 0.77 5.25 5.31
C PRO A 189 0.17 3.84 5.43
N GLY A 190 -0.98 3.61 4.81
CA GLY A 190 -1.62 2.28 4.77
C GLY A 190 -0.70 1.19 4.23
N MET A 191 0.17 1.51 3.26
CA MET A 191 1.17 0.57 2.74
C MET A 191 2.19 0.09 3.79
N VAL A 192 2.56 0.95 4.74
CA VAL A 192 3.45 0.58 5.86
C VAL A 192 2.73 -0.36 6.82
N LEU A 193 1.46 -0.09 7.13
CA LEU A 193 0.64 -0.95 7.98
C LEU A 193 0.40 -2.34 7.35
N LEU A 194 0.15 -2.38 6.03
CA LEU A 194 -0.01 -3.62 5.29
C LEU A 194 1.29 -4.43 5.23
N GLU A 195 2.44 -3.78 5.04
CA GLU A 195 3.73 -4.44 5.14
C GLU A 195 4.00 -4.96 6.55
N ALA A 196 3.64 -4.20 7.59
CA ALA A 196 3.78 -4.63 8.98
C ALA A 196 2.93 -5.88 9.26
N ALA A 197 1.68 -5.91 8.81
CA ALA A 197 0.82 -7.08 8.94
C ALA A 197 1.39 -8.30 8.18
N HIS A 198 1.94 -8.10 6.99
CA HIS A 198 2.58 -9.15 6.21
C HIS A 198 3.83 -9.70 6.92
N GLN A 199 4.73 -8.83 7.41
CA GLN A 199 5.91 -9.25 8.17
C GLN A 199 5.55 -9.97 9.47
N ALA A 200 4.55 -9.46 10.21
CA ALA A 200 4.07 -10.10 11.44
C ALA A 200 3.51 -11.50 11.15
N SER A 201 2.76 -11.66 10.04
CA SER A 201 2.24 -12.96 9.62
C SER A 201 3.35 -13.99 9.36
N LEU A 202 4.46 -13.57 8.73
CA LEU A 202 5.63 -14.43 8.50
C LEU A 202 6.31 -14.84 9.81
N LEU A 203 6.35 -13.93 10.79
CA LEU A 203 6.94 -14.21 12.11
C LEU A 203 6.06 -15.14 12.95
N THR A 204 4.74 -15.03 12.86
CA THR A 204 3.79 -15.87 13.63
C THR A 204 3.62 -17.26 13.04
N VAL A 205 3.44 -17.38 11.72
CA VAL A 205 3.20 -18.69 11.07
C VAL A 205 4.52 -19.46 10.87
N GLY A 206 5.65 -18.76 10.99
CA GLY A 206 6.97 -19.25 10.60
C GLY A 206 7.19 -19.07 9.10
N SER A 207 8.45 -18.96 8.69
CA SER A 207 8.89 -18.76 7.29
C SER A 207 8.66 -19.97 6.36
N GLY A 208 7.80 -20.92 6.76
CA GLY A 208 7.34 -22.04 5.93
C GLY A 208 6.40 -21.61 4.80
N GLU A 209 5.76 -22.58 4.14
CA GLU A 209 4.98 -22.43 2.88
C GLU A 209 3.77 -21.47 2.93
N ALA A 210 3.52 -20.76 4.04
CA ALA A 210 2.43 -19.81 4.16
C ALA A 210 2.62 -18.64 3.17
N GLN A 211 1.62 -18.45 2.31
CA GLN A 211 1.60 -17.39 1.32
C GLN A 211 0.57 -16.34 1.72
N PHE A 212 1.02 -15.10 1.83
CA PHE A 212 0.11 -13.96 1.92
C PHE A 212 -0.64 -13.88 0.59
N THR A 213 -1.97 -13.92 0.62
CA THR A 213 -2.81 -13.96 -0.59
C THR A 213 -3.75 -12.77 -0.70
N GLY A 214 -3.68 -11.82 0.25
CA GLY A 214 -4.58 -10.69 0.30
C GLY A 214 -4.52 -9.96 1.62
N ALA A 215 -5.20 -8.83 1.69
CA ALA A 215 -5.28 -8.01 2.89
C ALA A 215 -6.70 -7.50 3.09
N ARG A 216 -7.07 -7.24 4.35
CA ARG A 216 -8.30 -6.56 4.73
C ARG A 216 -8.00 -5.58 5.87
N PHE A 217 -8.45 -4.33 5.73
CA PHE A 217 -8.67 -3.45 6.87
C PHE A 217 -9.99 -2.68 6.65
N ASP A 218 -10.72 -2.47 7.75
CA ASP A 218 -12.02 -1.80 7.80
C ASP A 218 -11.95 -0.58 8.73
#